data_AF-A0A1Z9AF40-F1
#
_entry.id   AF-A0A1Z9AF40-F1
#
_cell.length_a   1.000
_cell.length_b   1.000
_cell.length_c   1.000
_cell.angle_alpha   90.00
_cell.angle_beta   90.00
_cell.angle_gamma   90.00
#
_symmetry.space_group_name_H-M   'P 1'
#
loop_
_entity.id
_entity.type
_entity.pdbx_description
1 polymer ?
#
loop_
_entity_poly.entity_id
_entity_poly.type
_entity_poly.pdbx_seq_one_letter_code
_entity_poly.pdbx_strand_id
1 'polypeptide(L)'
;MRLIGQVSLFSLFCFALGAQEKRAFEFKAPIVRESIFKEAGMNDREKDAYATNLAIFTANEIVRMKANKDSLGFARKALAVAMHLSPRNKRAVILKFQLEKGVMPTTLEAQYGPKTLATLFVTRAEFLYQQKGNVNRLLARCLIDLAVTIDPRNEDAVYAYEIQKIDLGELAWGPITDAPKPVIPNP
;
A
#
# COMPACT_ATOMS: atom_id res chain seq x y z
N MET A 1 -14.72 58.24 20.70
CA MET A 1 -14.95 57.31 19.57
C MET A 1 -13.73 56.42 19.32
N ARG A 2 -13.43 55.48 20.23
CA ARG A 2 -12.34 54.49 20.07
C ARG A 2 -12.74 53.18 20.79
N LEU A 3 -13.74 52.47 20.29
CA LEU A 3 -14.13 51.17 20.85
C LEU A 3 -14.79 50.21 19.85
N ILE A 4 -14.84 50.55 18.56
CA ILE A 4 -15.49 49.72 17.53
C ILE A 4 -14.45 48.92 16.71
N GLY A 5 -13.17 49.33 16.72
CA GLY A 5 -12.11 48.69 15.93
C GLY A 5 -11.48 47.42 16.51
N GLN A 6 -11.66 47.15 17.81
CA GLN A 6 -11.05 45.96 18.47
C GLN A 6 -11.96 44.73 18.47
N VAL A 7 -13.28 44.90 18.34
CA VAL A 7 -14.24 43.79 18.36
C VAL A 7 -14.21 43.02 17.02
N SER A 8 -13.98 43.72 15.91
CA SER A 8 -13.93 43.10 14.57
C SER A 8 -12.71 42.23 14.34
N LEU A 9 -11.58 42.51 15.01
CA LEU A 9 -10.35 41.73 14.85
C LEU A 9 -10.39 40.42 15.65
N PHE A 10 -11.11 40.40 16.77
CA PHE A 10 -11.26 39.19 17.59
C PHE A 10 -12.23 38.18 16.96
N SER A 11 -13.30 38.67 16.31
CA SER A 11 -14.25 37.83 15.57
C SER A 11 -13.65 37.19 14.31
N LEU A 12 -12.64 37.83 13.70
CA LEU A 12 -11.91 37.24 12.56
C LEU A 12 -10.94 36.14 12.99
N PHE A 13 -10.43 36.18 14.22
CA PHE A 13 -9.46 35.20 14.74
C PHE A 13 -10.13 33.87 15.16
N CYS A 14 -11.40 33.90 15.56
CA CYS A 14 -12.14 32.69 15.94
C CYS A 14 -12.58 31.81 14.75
N PHE A 15 -12.64 32.33 13.52
CA PHE A 15 -12.99 31.54 12.34
C PHE A 15 -11.81 30.76 11.73
N ALA A 16 -10.57 31.07 12.10
CA ALA A 16 -9.39 30.39 11.59
C ALA A 16 -9.09 29.04 12.26
N LEU A 17 -9.76 28.72 13.38
CA LEU A 17 -9.42 27.57 14.24
C LEU A 17 -10.23 26.29 13.96
N GLY A 18 -11.03 26.25 12.89
CA GLY A 18 -11.98 25.15 12.63
C GLY A 18 -12.04 24.61 11.21
N ALA A 19 -11.18 25.07 10.29
CA ALA A 19 -11.07 24.45 8.97
C ALA A 19 -10.27 23.13 9.07
N GLN A 20 -10.79 22.19 9.85
CA GLN A 20 -10.36 20.80 9.77
C GLN A 20 -10.78 20.33 8.37
N GLU A 21 -9.80 20.22 7.46
CA GLU A 21 -9.99 19.66 6.13
C GLU A 21 -10.88 18.41 6.24
N LYS A 22 -12.07 18.47 5.66
CA LYS A 22 -13.04 17.37 5.75
C LYS A 22 -12.41 16.19 5.04
N ARG A 23 -12.00 15.17 5.81
CA ARG A 23 -11.46 13.93 5.27
C ARG A 23 -12.49 13.32 4.32
N ALA A 24 -12.07 12.98 3.11
CA ALA A 24 -12.97 12.35 2.13
C ALA A 24 -13.32 10.90 2.52
N PHE A 25 -12.43 10.23 3.25
CA PHE A 25 -12.57 8.86 3.71
C PHE A 25 -11.64 8.60 4.91
N GLU A 26 -11.88 7.48 5.59
CA GLU A 26 -10.98 6.96 6.63
C GLU A 26 -10.10 5.84 6.07
N PHE A 27 -8.81 5.88 6.38
CA PHE A 27 -7.86 4.87 5.95
C PHE A 27 -6.98 4.43 7.12
N LYS A 28 -7.00 3.12 7.41
CA LYS A 28 -6.06 2.51 8.35
C LYS A 28 -4.80 2.09 7.59
N ALA A 29 -3.78 2.94 7.64
CA ALA A 29 -2.53 2.67 6.95
C ALA A 29 -1.78 1.45 7.54
N PRO A 30 -0.98 0.75 6.71
CA PRO A 30 -0.09 -0.27 7.21
C PRO A 30 1.05 0.33 8.05
N ILE A 31 1.45 -0.38 9.09
CA ILE A 31 2.56 -0.03 9.97
C ILE A 31 3.75 -0.93 9.58
N VAL A 32 4.68 -0.36 8.81
CA VAL A 32 5.92 -1.03 8.38
C VAL A 32 7.09 -0.25 8.96
N ARG A 33 7.74 -0.79 10.00
CA ARG A 33 8.91 -0.18 10.65
C ARG A 33 10.21 -0.76 10.13
N GLU A 34 10.23 -2.08 9.96
CA GLU A 34 11.34 -2.82 9.39
C GLU A 34 10.80 -3.73 8.29
N SER A 35 11.55 -3.83 7.19
CA SER A 35 11.19 -4.72 6.10
C SER A 35 11.37 -6.18 6.52
N ILE A 36 10.31 -6.98 6.36
CA ILE A 36 10.38 -8.45 6.50
C ILE A 36 10.86 -9.13 5.21
N PHE A 37 11.00 -8.37 4.11
CA PHE A 37 11.44 -8.86 2.80
C PHE A 37 12.87 -8.42 2.45
N LYS A 38 13.67 -8.04 3.46
CA LYS A 38 15.10 -7.67 3.27
C LYS A 38 15.87 -8.77 2.55
N GLU A 39 15.69 -10.01 2.98
CA GLU A 39 16.37 -11.18 2.46
C GLU A 39 15.65 -11.83 1.27
N ALA A 40 14.58 -11.20 0.75
CA ALA A 40 13.93 -11.69 -0.45
C ALA A 40 14.93 -11.68 -1.62
N GLY A 41 14.87 -12.71 -2.47
CA GLY A 41 15.74 -12.97 -3.62
C GLY A 41 15.52 -12.01 -4.80
N MET A 42 15.43 -10.72 -4.50
CA MET A 42 15.29 -9.59 -5.40
C MET A 42 16.35 -8.56 -5.04
N ASN A 43 16.95 -7.92 -6.04
CA ASN A 43 17.86 -6.80 -5.80
C ASN A 43 17.07 -5.53 -5.45
N ASP A 44 17.74 -4.54 -4.87
CA ASP A 44 17.07 -3.31 -4.38
C ASP A 44 16.39 -2.51 -5.49
N ARG A 45 16.97 -2.49 -6.70
CA ARG A 45 16.37 -1.81 -7.85
C ARG A 45 15.08 -2.49 -8.30
N GLU A 46 15.07 -3.81 -8.31
CA GLU A 46 13.89 -4.61 -8.59
C GLU A 46 12.81 -4.36 -7.53
N LYS A 47 13.17 -4.44 -6.24
CA LYS A 47 12.24 -4.13 -5.14
C LYS A 47 11.60 -2.74 -5.27
N ASP A 48 12.41 -1.72 -5.58
CA ASP A 48 11.91 -0.35 -5.76
C ASP A 48 11.00 -0.18 -6.98
N ALA A 49 11.29 -0.88 -8.08
CA ALA A 49 10.44 -0.88 -9.27
C ALA A 49 9.06 -1.52 -9.00
N TYR A 50 9.01 -2.64 -8.26
CA TYR A 50 7.75 -3.27 -7.86
C TYR A 50 6.98 -2.38 -6.90
N ALA A 51 7.64 -1.80 -5.89
CA ALA A 51 7.01 -0.85 -4.96
C ALA A 51 6.41 0.36 -5.68
N THR A 52 7.12 0.92 -6.67
CA THR A 52 6.66 2.04 -7.48
C THR A 52 5.40 1.69 -8.27
N ASN A 53 5.43 0.57 -9.02
CA ASN A 53 4.31 0.16 -9.86
C ASN A 53 3.08 -0.22 -9.03
N LEU A 54 3.29 -0.87 -7.89
CA LEU A 54 2.22 -1.21 -6.96
C LEU A 54 1.56 0.05 -6.37
N ALA A 55 2.35 1.05 -5.97
CA ALA A 55 1.83 2.32 -5.48
C ALA A 55 1.06 3.11 -6.57
N ILE A 56 1.56 3.12 -7.81
CA ILE A 56 0.88 3.79 -8.94
C ILE A 56 -0.46 3.12 -9.24
N PHE A 57 -0.48 1.79 -9.37
CA PHE A 57 -1.72 1.05 -9.59
C PHE A 57 -2.72 1.32 -8.46
N THR A 58 -2.26 1.26 -7.22
CA THR A 58 -3.10 1.51 -6.04
C THR A 58 -3.72 2.90 -6.04
N ALA A 59 -2.93 3.94 -6.35
CA ALA A 59 -3.45 5.31 -6.44
C ALA A 59 -4.56 5.43 -7.49
N ASN A 60 -4.31 4.89 -8.68
CA ASN A 60 -5.28 4.92 -9.79
C ASN A 60 -6.55 4.14 -9.45
N GLU A 61 -6.41 3.01 -8.75
CA GLU A 61 -7.53 2.17 -8.36
C GLU A 61 -8.42 2.85 -7.31
N ILE A 62 -7.82 3.54 -6.33
CA ILE A 62 -8.56 4.35 -5.36
C ILE A 62 -9.36 5.45 -6.05
N VAL A 63 -8.76 6.15 -7.02
CA VAL A 63 -9.47 7.18 -7.80
C VAL A 63 -10.62 6.56 -8.58
N ARG A 64 -10.36 5.47 -9.32
CA ARG A 64 -11.35 4.75 -10.13
C ARG A 64 -12.54 4.28 -9.31
N MET A 65 -12.28 3.73 -8.12
CA MET A 65 -13.28 3.19 -7.21
C MET A 65 -13.81 4.20 -6.19
N LYS A 66 -13.40 5.48 -6.30
CA LYS A 66 -13.80 6.58 -5.41
C LYS A 66 -13.58 6.28 -3.93
N ALA A 67 -12.42 5.69 -3.60
CA ALA A 67 -12.03 5.32 -2.25
C ALA A 67 -13.10 4.48 -1.50
N ASN A 68 -13.76 3.56 -2.19
CA ASN A 68 -14.66 2.62 -1.55
C ASN A 68 -13.90 1.65 -0.62
N LYS A 69 -14.64 0.88 0.19
CA LYS A 69 -14.06 -0.06 1.16
C LYS A 69 -13.08 -1.06 0.53
N ASP A 70 -13.38 -1.56 -0.67
CA ASP A 70 -12.56 -2.59 -1.33
C ASP A 70 -11.22 -2.00 -1.81
N SER A 71 -11.25 -0.84 -2.47
CA SER A 71 -10.04 -0.15 -2.92
C SER A 71 -9.15 0.27 -1.74
N LEU A 72 -9.74 0.70 -0.61
CA LEU A 72 -8.99 1.01 0.61
C LEU A 72 -8.42 -0.25 1.29
N GLY A 73 -9.16 -1.36 1.26
CA GLY A 73 -8.69 -2.66 1.73
C GLY A 73 -7.50 -3.17 0.91
N PHE A 74 -7.61 -3.11 -0.42
CA PHE A 74 -6.51 -3.40 -1.33
C PHE A 74 -5.32 -2.47 -1.10
N ALA A 75 -5.56 -1.16 -0.98
CA ALA A 75 -4.51 -0.17 -0.76
C ALA A 75 -3.69 -0.45 0.50
N ARG A 76 -4.34 -0.93 1.57
CA ARG A 76 -3.63 -1.31 2.79
C ARG A 76 -2.65 -2.47 2.56
N LYS A 77 -3.07 -3.52 1.85
CA LYS A 77 -2.23 -4.67 1.51
C LYS A 77 -1.09 -4.26 0.56
N ALA A 78 -1.43 -3.55 -0.51
CA ALA A 78 -0.51 -3.12 -1.55
C ALA A 78 0.58 -2.18 -0.99
N LEU A 79 0.20 -1.20 -0.17
CA LEU A 79 1.16 -0.32 0.49
C LEU A 79 2.05 -1.06 1.50
N ALA A 80 1.52 -2.06 2.22
CA ALA A 80 2.34 -2.86 3.11
C ALA A 80 3.46 -3.57 2.35
N VAL A 81 3.11 -4.25 1.24
CA VAL A 81 4.10 -4.93 0.38
C VAL A 81 5.08 -3.92 -0.22
N ALA A 82 4.61 -2.81 -0.77
CA ALA A 82 5.47 -1.78 -1.36
C ALA A 82 6.48 -1.22 -0.34
N MET A 83 6.06 -0.97 0.90
CA MET A 83 6.92 -0.46 1.97
C MET A 83 7.88 -1.53 2.52
N HIS A 84 7.50 -2.81 2.52
CA HIS A 84 8.44 -3.89 2.83
C HIS A 84 9.47 -4.08 1.72
N LEU A 85 9.09 -3.92 0.46
CA LEU A 85 10.04 -4.01 -0.65
C LEU A 85 11.03 -2.84 -0.66
N SER A 86 10.51 -1.60 -0.59
CA SER A 86 11.32 -0.38 -0.59
C SER A 86 10.73 0.64 0.40
N PRO A 87 11.24 0.69 1.66
CA PRO A 87 10.69 1.54 2.72
C PRO A 87 10.75 3.05 2.40
N ARG A 88 11.67 3.45 1.53
CA ARG A 88 11.88 4.85 1.12
C ARG A 88 11.32 5.14 -0.28
N ASN A 89 10.52 4.23 -0.84
CA ASN A 89 9.92 4.43 -2.14
C ASN A 89 9.03 5.68 -2.13
N LYS A 90 9.38 6.67 -2.96
CA LYS A 90 8.72 7.98 -2.99
C LYS A 90 7.21 7.87 -3.23
N ARG A 91 6.78 6.99 -4.15
CA ARG A 91 5.36 6.84 -4.50
C ARG A 91 4.56 6.23 -3.37
N ALA A 92 5.07 5.14 -2.77
CA ALA A 92 4.41 4.48 -1.65
C ALA A 92 4.28 5.41 -0.43
N VAL A 93 5.34 6.17 -0.10
CA VAL A 93 5.35 7.11 1.03
C VAL A 93 4.33 8.24 0.82
N ILE A 94 4.32 8.87 -0.35
CA ILE A 94 3.38 9.95 -0.67
C ILE A 94 1.94 9.44 -0.64
N LEU A 95 1.68 8.30 -1.27
CA LEU A 95 0.33 7.73 -1.31
C LEU A 95 -0.16 7.42 0.10
N LYS A 96 0.65 6.72 0.92
CA LYS A 96 0.31 6.45 2.31
C LYS A 96 -0.06 7.73 3.07
N PHE A 97 0.76 8.77 2.96
CA PHE A 97 0.51 10.05 3.61
C PHE A 97 -0.82 10.68 3.19
N GLN A 98 -1.12 10.72 1.88
CA GLN A 98 -2.37 11.26 1.36
C GLN A 98 -3.58 10.49 1.92
N LEU A 99 -3.53 9.15 1.89
CA LEU A 99 -4.62 8.33 2.37
C LEU A 99 -4.82 8.47 3.89
N GLU A 100 -3.74 8.55 4.69
CA GLU A 100 -3.83 8.80 6.14
C GLU A 100 -4.49 10.14 6.48
N LYS A 101 -4.39 11.13 5.57
CA LYS A 101 -5.07 12.42 5.68
C LYS A 101 -6.48 12.42 5.10
N GLY A 102 -6.93 11.31 4.50
CA GLY A 102 -8.21 11.23 3.81
C GLY A 102 -8.24 12.08 2.54
N VAL A 103 -7.09 12.28 1.91
CA VAL A 103 -6.92 13.05 0.66
C VAL A 103 -6.94 12.07 -0.51
N MET A 104 -7.80 12.35 -1.50
CA MET A 104 -7.85 11.56 -2.74
C MET A 104 -6.55 11.77 -3.52
N PRO A 105 -5.83 10.69 -3.91
CA PRO A 105 -4.65 10.83 -4.77
C PRO A 105 -5.06 11.29 -6.17
N THR A 106 -4.09 11.78 -6.94
CA THR A 106 -4.27 12.06 -8.37
C THR A 106 -3.97 10.81 -9.19
N THR A 107 -4.60 10.67 -10.36
CA THR A 107 -4.21 9.65 -11.34
C THR A 107 -2.76 9.85 -11.76
N LEU A 108 -2.01 8.76 -11.83
CA LEU A 108 -0.61 8.70 -12.22
C LEU A 108 -0.47 7.88 -13.50
N GLU A 109 0.48 8.27 -14.34
CA GLU A 109 0.84 7.47 -15.51
C GLU A 109 1.41 6.12 -15.06
N ALA A 110 0.80 5.04 -15.56
CA ALA A 110 1.21 3.68 -15.25
C ALA A 110 2.13 3.13 -16.36
N GLN A 111 3.26 2.54 -15.95
CA GLN A 111 4.16 1.86 -16.88
C GLN A 111 3.52 0.60 -17.47
N TYR A 112 2.67 -0.07 -16.68
CA TYR A 112 2.02 -1.32 -17.04
C TYR A 112 0.52 -1.21 -16.83
N GLY A 113 -0.25 -1.81 -17.75
CA GLY A 113 -1.68 -2.04 -17.54
C GLY A 113 -1.92 -3.15 -16.50
N PRO A 114 -3.16 -3.30 -15.99
CA PRO A 114 -3.49 -4.28 -14.94
C PRO A 114 -3.08 -5.72 -15.29
N LYS A 115 -3.42 -6.17 -16.51
CA LYS A 115 -3.08 -7.52 -17.00
C LYS A 115 -1.56 -7.77 -16.96
N THR A 116 -0.78 -6.84 -17.49
CA THR A 116 0.69 -6.95 -17.52
C THR A 116 1.27 -6.93 -16.11
N LEU A 117 0.77 -6.07 -15.22
CA LEU A 117 1.24 -6.00 -13.83
C LEU A 117 0.95 -7.30 -13.07
N ALA A 118 -0.24 -7.86 -13.24
CA ALA A 118 -0.60 -9.15 -12.65
C ALA A 118 0.30 -10.28 -13.16
N THR A 119 0.55 -10.37 -14.48
CA THR A 119 1.49 -11.35 -15.04
C THR A 119 2.90 -11.18 -14.47
N LEU A 120 3.41 -9.94 -14.35
CA LEU A 120 4.71 -9.68 -13.73
C LEU A 120 4.79 -10.21 -12.29
N PHE A 121 3.72 -10.04 -11.51
CA PHE A 121 3.66 -10.55 -10.14
C PHE A 121 3.65 -12.08 -10.09
N VAL A 122 2.90 -12.73 -10.97
CA VAL A 122 2.89 -14.20 -11.09
C VAL A 122 4.28 -14.72 -11.44
N THR A 123 4.87 -14.23 -12.53
CA THR A 123 6.21 -14.66 -12.98
C THR A 123 7.26 -14.44 -11.88
N ARG A 124 7.20 -13.32 -11.16
CA ARG A 124 8.14 -13.06 -10.06
C ARG A 124 7.92 -13.99 -8.88
N ALA A 125 6.68 -14.31 -8.55
CA ALA A 125 6.34 -15.26 -7.50
C ALA A 125 6.89 -16.66 -7.82
N GLU A 126 6.79 -17.12 -9.06
CA GLU A 126 7.37 -18.40 -9.50
C GLU A 126 8.88 -18.46 -9.26
N PHE A 127 9.61 -17.42 -9.66
CA PHE A 127 11.05 -17.37 -9.41
C PHE A 127 11.39 -17.30 -7.91
N LEU A 128 10.60 -16.59 -7.10
CA LEU A 128 10.79 -16.57 -5.64
C LEU A 128 10.58 -17.97 -5.03
N TYR A 129 9.61 -18.74 -5.53
CA TYR A 129 9.42 -20.14 -5.13
C TYR A 129 10.65 -21.00 -5.46
N GLN A 130 11.22 -20.84 -6.66
CA GLN A 130 12.43 -21.55 -7.08
C GLN A 130 13.66 -21.21 -6.22
N GLN A 131 13.77 -19.95 -5.77
CA GLN A 131 14.84 -19.50 -4.88
C GLN A 131 14.72 -20.06 -3.45
N LYS A 132 13.60 -20.69 -3.08
CA LYS A 132 13.32 -21.29 -1.76
C LYS A 132 13.41 -20.28 -0.61
N GLY A 133 13.17 -20.74 0.62
CA GLY A 133 13.21 -19.91 1.83
C GLY A 133 11.87 -19.28 2.19
N ASN A 134 11.65 -19.08 3.49
CA ASN A 134 10.34 -18.65 4.03
C ASN A 134 9.97 -17.23 3.60
N VAL A 135 10.96 -16.32 3.54
CA VAL A 135 10.76 -14.92 3.11
C VAL A 135 10.31 -14.87 1.65
N ASN A 136 10.97 -15.63 0.76
CA ASN A 136 10.60 -15.69 -0.65
C ASN A 136 9.22 -16.29 -0.86
N ARG A 137 8.90 -17.38 -0.15
CA ARG A 137 7.57 -18.00 -0.20
C ARG A 137 6.49 -17.04 0.28
N LEU A 138 6.73 -16.30 1.36
CA LEU A 138 5.78 -15.32 1.88
C LEU A 138 5.54 -14.19 0.87
N LEU A 139 6.62 -13.62 0.29
CA LEU A 139 6.49 -12.58 -0.72
C LEU A 139 5.78 -13.11 -1.97
N ALA A 140 6.08 -14.33 -2.43
CA ALA A 140 5.41 -14.95 -3.56
C ALA A 140 3.90 -15.06 -3.33
N ARG A 141 3.46 -15.51 -2.13
CA ARG A 141 2.03 -15.52 -1.76
C ARG A 141 1.41 -14.14 -1.78
N CYS A 142 2.12 -13.12 -1.30
CA CYS A 142 1.64 -11.73 -1.35
C CYS A 142 1.44 -11.25 -2.79
N LEU A 143 2.40 -11.54 -3.67
CA LEU A 143 2.34 -11.15 -5.09
C LEU A 143 1.18 -11.84 -5.81
N ILE A 144 0.90 -13.12 -5.50
CA ILE A 144 -0.23 -13.86 -6.07
C ILE A 144 -1.59 -13.34 -5.59
N ASP A 145 -1.78 -13.09 -4.29
CA ASP A 145 -3.01 -12.46 -3.75
C ASP A 145 -3.27 -11.09 -4.40
N LEU A 146 -2.22 -10.28 -4.57
CA LEU A 146 -2.30 -9.01 -5.27
C LEU A 146 -2.61 -9.18 -6.76
N ALA A 147 -1.99 -10.16 -7.44
CA ALA A 147 -2.22 -10.42 -8.87
C ALA A 147 -3.67 -10.80 -9.16
N VAL A 148 -4.28 -11.68 -8.36
CA VAL A 148 -5.70 -12.04 -8.48
C VAL A 148 -6.61 -10.85 -8.24
N THR A 149 -6.25 -9.96 -7.30
CA THR A 149 -7.03 -8.75 -7.05
C THR A 149 -6.91 -7.75 -8.21
N ILE A 150 -5.73 -7.64 -8.84
CA ILE A 150 -5.46 -6.74 -9.97
C ILE A 150 -6.13 -7.22 -11.26
N ASP A 151 -6.03 -8.52 -11.55
CA ASP A 151 -6.62 -9.16 -12.73
C ASP A 151 -7.21 -10.52 -12.36
N PRO A 152 -8.50 -10.58 -11.96
CA PRO A 152 -9.17 -11.83 -11.62
C PRO A 152 -9.42 -12.74 -12.84
N ARG A 153 -9.07 -12.30 -14.06
CA ARG A 153 -9.13 -13.12 -15.28
C ARG A 153 -7.78 -13.74 -15.62
N ASN A 154 -6.73 -13.46 -14.84
CA ASN A 154 -5.44 -14.10 -15.01
C ASN A 154 -5.52 -15.52 -14.44
N GLU A 155 -5.68 -16.50 -15.34
CA GLU A 155 -5.85 -17.92 -14.99
C GLU A 155 -4.70 -18.45 -14.14
N ASP A 156 -3.46 -18.07 -14.44
CA ASP A 156 -2.26 -18.50 -13.69
C ASP A 156 -2.28 -17.96 -12.25
N ALA A 157 -2.65 -16.68 -12.08
CA ALA A 157 -2.78 -16.06 -10.77
C ALA A 157 -3.88 -16.74 -9.93
N VAL A 158 -5.05 -16.96 -10.54
CA VAL A 158 -6.20 -17.60 -9.87
C VAL A 158 -5.85 -19.03 -9.49
N TYR A 159 -5.29 -19.81 -10.40
CA TYR A 159 -4.86 -21.17 -10.11
C TYR A 159 -3.84 -21.21 -8.97
N ALA A 160 -2.78 -20.39 -9.05
CA ALA A 160 -1.77 -20.34 -8.01
C ALA A 160 -2.34 -19.92 -6.65
N TYR A 161 -3.27 -18.96 -6.63
CA TYR A 161 -3.94 -18.50 -5.41
C TYR A 161 -4.78 -19.62 -4.76
N GLU A 162 -5.60 -20.31 -5.54
CA GLU A 162 -6.45 -21.39 -5.03
C GLU A 162 -5.62 -22.59 -4.54
N ILE A 163 -4.55 -22.97 -5.25
CA ILE A 163 -3.63 -24.02 -4.77
C ILE A 163 -2.96 -23.61 -3.45
N GLN A 164 -2.45 -22.38 -3.36
CA GLN A 164 -1.87 -21.88 -2.10
C GLN A 164 -2.88 -21.87 -0.95
N LYS A 165 -4.14 -21.58 -1.23
CA LYS A 165 -5.21 -21.59 -0.24
C LYS A 165 -5.51 -23.01 0.26
N ILE A 166 -5.52 -23.99 -0.63
CA ILE A 166 -5.69 -25.41 -0.27
C ILE A 166 -4.52 -25.88 0.60
N ASP A 167 -3.29 -25.58 0.21
CA ASP A 167 -2.10 -26.11 0.86
C ASP A 167 -1.75 -25.40 2.18
N LEU A 168 -1.95 -24.08 2.23
CA LEU A 168 -1.40 -23.20 3.27
C LEU A 168 -2.47 -22.34 3.96
N GLY A 169 -3.73 -22.48 3.58
CA GLY A 169 -4.81 -21.60 4.01
C GLY A 169 -4.72 -20.18 3.44
N GLU A 170 -5.62 -19.31 3.90
CA GLU A 170 -5.60 -17.90 3.50
C GLU A 170 -4.36 -17.17 4.03
N LEU A 171 -3.87 -16.19 3.26
CA LEU A 171 -2.71 -15.41 3.66
C LEU A 171 -3.05 -14.53 4.88
N ALA A 172 -2.35 -14.76 5.98
CA ALA A 172 -2.45 -13.93 7.18
C ALA A 172 -1.80 -12.56 6.93
N TRP A 173 -2.61 -11.59 6.50
CA TRP A 173 -2.15 -10.22 6.20
C TRP A 173 -1.76 -9.39 7.43
N GLY A 174 -2.20 -9.76 8.63
CA GLY A 174 -1.91 -9.03 9.88
C GLY A 174 -0.41 -8.77 10.09
N PRO A 175 0.44 -9.81 10.15
CA PRO A 175 1.89 -9.65 10.30
C PRO A 175 2.58 -8.80 9.21
N ILE A 176 2.00 -8.74 8.00
CA ILE A 176 2.54 -7.95 6.88
C ILE A 176 2.11 -6.49 7.00
N THR A 177 0.84 -6.25 7.34
CA THR A 177 0.26 -4.90 7.42
C THR A 177 0.51 -4.19 8.75
N ASP A 178 0.74 -4.93 9.83
CA ASP A 178 0.94 -4.43 11.18
C ASP A 178 2.23 -5.02 11.79
N ALA A 179 3.37 -4.86 11.08
CA ALA A 179 4.64 -5.43 11.49
C ALA A 179 5.07 -4.93 12.89
N PRO A 180 5.50 -5.82 13.81
CA PRO A 180 5.74 -5.46 15.21
C PRO A 180 6.85 -4.42 15.38
N LYS A 181 6.81 -3.69 16.50
CA LYS A 181 7.89 -2.75 16.88
C LYS A 181 9.16 -3.55 17.15
N PRO A 182 10.33 -3.14 16.63
CA PRO A 182 11.60 -3.68 17.12
C PRO A 182 11.71 -3.40 18.61
N VAL A 183 12.04 -4.42 19.40
CA VAL A 183 12.43 -4.25 20.80
C VAL A 183 13.78 -3.55 20.76
N ILE A 184 13.80 -2.26 21.07
CA ILE A 184 15.06 -1.53 21.26
C ILE A 184 15.59 -2.00 22.62
N PRO A 185 16.73 -2.72 22.69
CA PRO A 185 17.36 -2.95 23.98
C PRO A 185 17.72 -1.57 24.56
N ASN A 186 17.35 -1.32 25.81
CA ASN A 186 17.81 -0.10 26.49
C ASN A 186 19.34 -0.05 26.43
N PRO A 187 19.93 1.15 26.17
CA PRO A 187 21.38 1.31 26.14
C PRO A 187 22.04 0.91 27.47
#